data_AF-A0A844FXH1-F1
#
_entry.id   AF-A0A844FXH1-F1
#
_cell.length_a   1.000
_cell.length_b   1.000
_cell.length_c   1.000
_cell.angle_alpha   90.00
_cell.angle_beta   90.00
_cell.angle_gamma   90.00
#
_symmetry.space_group_name_H-M   'P 1'
#
loop_
_entity.id
_entity.type
_entity.pdbx_description
1 polymer ?
#
loop_
_entity_poly.entity_id
_entity_poly.type
_entity_poly.pdbx_seq_one_letter_code
_entity_poly.pdbx_strand_id
1 'polypeptide(L)'
;MKYKNILIKSVIIMIGFLAVSTLHARDYVALDKKDAILMGQIKSLSWQTESLSESQEEQLFNCLKHPHIYVAEAALAAAVAKQARTLPAMLEYASAHLTGDAKKLAEYITILSARGNIFAQLTSELEQVAATGKIRGGLPQYTRNILVNHLTLEARRNHKQVAIPPKIYFTPEQKAILEFSWKQEAEAFVYLSNLAANEKNVSRIYAYAWALSAYDRVFFDEAVASLKRHDLPQQDREFLGIYLQLNQWRLTEEQRIDSVKLLKEVGYYAKEEE
;
A
#
# COMPACT_ATOMS: atom_id res chain seq x y z
N MET A 1 16.04 26.02 12.23
CA MET A 1 14.70 26.51 11.80
C MET A 1 14.40 26.31 10.31
N LYS A 2 15.26 26.76 9.38
CA LYS A 2 14.99 26.68 7.91
C LYS A 2 14.70 25.25 7.39
N TYR A 3 15.50 24.26 7.82
CA TYR A 3 15.32 22.85 7.44
C TYR A 3 14.03 22.22 8.00
N LYS A 4 13.62 22.60 9.21
CA LYS A 4 12.40 22.10 9.85
C LYS A 4 11.15 22.57 9.08
N ASN A 5 11.14 23.81 8.61
CA ASN A 5 10.03 24.36 7.81
C ASN A 5 9.96 23.78 6.39
N ILE A 6 11.11 23.46 5.78
CA ILE A 6 11.16 22.80 4.46
C ILE A 6 10.62 21.37 4.57
N LEU A 7 11.06 20.62 5.58
CA LEU A 7 10.56 19.27 5.82
C LEU A 7 9.04 19.27 6.05
N ILE A 8 8.53 20.17 6.90
CA ILE A 8 7.08 20.29 7.17
C ILE A 8 6.30 20.56 5.87
N LYS A 9 6.68 21.56 5.06
CA LYS A 9 5.99 21.87 3.80
C LYS A 9 5.97 20.69 2.82
N SER A 10 7.06 19.93 2.78
CA SER A 10 7.20 18.76 1.90
C SER A 10 6.28 17.63 2.30
N VAL A 11 6.19 17.38 3.61
CA VAL A 11 5.23 16.45 4.20
C VAL A 11 3.83 16.85 3.75
N ILE A 12 3.40 18.09 3.98
CA ILE A 12 2.05 18.56 3.64
C ILE A 12 1.74 18.39 2.14
N ILE A 13 2.69 18.73 1.27
CA ILE A 13 2.52 18.56 -0.17
C ILE A 13 2.34 17.07 -0.54
N MET A 14 3.17 16.18 0.02
CA MET A 14 3.03 14.74 -0.22
C MET A 14 1.71 14.20 0.31
N ILE A 15 1.27 14.68 1.48
CA ILE A 15 -0.03 14.35 2.06
C ILE A 15 -1.13 14.74 1.10
N GLY A 16 -0.98 15.87 0.39
CA GLY A 16 -1.99 16.31 -0.56
C GLY A 16 -2.07 15.59 -1.86
N PHE A 17 -0.93 15.18 -2.37
CA PHE A 17 -0.93 14.28 -3.48
C PHE A 17 -1.43 12.89 -3.10
N LEU A 18 -1.19 12.44 -1.87
CA LEU A 18 -1.75 11.17 -1.40
C LEU A 18 -3.28 11.24 -1.27
N ALA A 19 -3.84 12.31 -0.68
CA ALA A 19 -5.29 12.52 -0.58
C ALA A 19 -5.98 12.54 -1.98
N VAL A 20 -5.38 13.21 -2.95
CA VAL A 20 -5.86 13.21 -4.35
C VAL A 20 -5.71 11.83 -4.99
N SER A 21 -4.62 11.11 -4.71
CA SER A 21 -4.43 9.74 -5.23
C SER A 21 -5.44 8.76 -4.64
N THR A 22 -5.83 8.91 -3.38
CA THR A 22 -6.88 8.08 -2.76
C THR A 22 -8.27 8.34 -3.33
N LEU A 23 -8.55 9.58 -3.78
CA LEU A 23 -9.76 9.89 -4.54
C LEU A 23 -9.74 9.25 -5.94
N HIS A 24 -8.56 9.04 -6.54
CA HIS A 24 -8.39 8.31 -7.80
C HIS A 24 -8.37 6.79 -7.62
N ALA A 25 -7.99 6.29 -6.45
CA ALA A 25 -8.17 4.90 -6.00
C ALA A 25 -9.65 4.64 -5.63
N ARG A 26 -10.53 5.09 -6.54
CA ARG A 26 -11.99 5.02 -6.53
C ARG A 26 -12.51 3.59 -6.38
N ASP A 27 -11.65 2.60 -6.55
CA ASP A 27 -11.91 1.18 -6.27
C ASP A 27 -12.21 0.91 -4.77
N TYR A 28 -11.74 1.77 -3.85
CA TYR A 28 -12.05 1.66 -2.42
C TYR A 28 -13.38 2.31 -2.03
N VAL A 29 -13.96 3.18 -2.86
CA VAL A 29 -15.24 3.86 -2.57
C VAL A 29 -16.42 2.88 -2.67
N ALA A 30 -16.22 1.75 -3.36
CA ALA A 30 -17.19 0.65 -3.43
C ALA A 30 -17.08 -0.35 -2.27
N LEU A 31 -16.02 -0.28 -1.46
CA LEU A 31 -15.85 -1.17 -0.32
C LEU A 31 -16.71 -0.69 0.85
N ASP A 32 -17.35 -1.62 1.53
CA ASP A 32 -17.96 -1.30 2.80
C ASP A 32 -16.87 -0.95 3.86
N LYS A 33 -17.30 -0.36 4.97
CA LYS A 33 -16.39 0.07 6.04
C LYS A 33 -15.54 -1.08 6.60
N LYS A 34 -16.04 -2.33 6.59
CA LYS A 34 -15.31 -3.49 7.14
C LYS A 34 -14.25 -3.96 6.16
N ASP A 35 -14.58 -3.99 4.88
CA ASP A 35 -13.66 -4.36 3.80
C ASP A 35 -12.45 -3.41 3.74
N ALA A 36 -12.68 -2.09 3.90
CA ALA A 36 -11.61 -1.10 3.90
C ALA A 36 -10.58 -1.32 5.04
N ILE A 37 -11.05 -1.74 6.22
CA ILE A 37 -10.19 -2.06 7.37
C ILE A 37 -9.35 -3.29 7.06
N LEU A 38 -9.98 -4.35 6.53
CA LEU A 38 -9.26 -5.59 6.17
C LEU A 38 -8.21 -5.33 5.09
N MET A 39 -8.52 -4.51 4.09
CA MET A 39 -7.55 -4.11 3.08
C MET A 39 -6.36 -3.34 3.67
N GLY A 40 -6.59 -2.44 4.63
CA GLY A 40 -5.52 -1.75 5.36
C GLY A 40 -4.62 -2.74 6.11
N GLN A 41 -5.23 -3.70 6.81
CA GLN A 41 -4.48 -4.75 7.51
C GLN A 41 -3.64 -5.62 6.56
N ILE A 42 -4.23 -6.11 5.48
CA ILE A 42 -3.51 -6.89 4.45
C ILE A 42 -2.34 -6.08 3.89
N LYS A 43 -2.57 -4.79 3.61
CA LYS A 43 -1.54 -3.88 3.13
C LYS A 43 -0.39 -3.82 4.15
N SER A 44 -0.66 -3.46 5.40
CA SER A 44 0.33 -3.44 6.46
C SER A 44 1.15 -4.74 6.55
N LEU A 45 0.50 -5.92 6.52
CA LEU A 45 1.18 -7.23 6.57
C LEU A 45 2.06 -7.49 5.33
N SER A 46 1.58 -7.10 4.15
CA SER A 46 2.32 -7.26 2.89
C SER A 46 3.61 -6.44 2.86
N TRP A 47 3.65 -5.31 3.58
CA TRP A 47 4.78 -4.38 3.56
C TRP A 47 5.83 -4.64 4.64
N GLN A 48 5.49 -5.36 5.71
CA GLN A 48 6.44 -5.77 6.74
C GLN A 48 7.64 -6.53 6.14
N THR A 49 8.85 -6.23 6.60
CA THR A 49 10.08 -6.89 6.12
C THR A 49 10.27 -8.28 6.71
N GLU A 50 9.84 -8.45 7.96
CA GLU A 50 9.91 -9.71 8.69
C GLU A 50 8.99 -10.77 8.09
N SER A 51 9.28 -12.03 8.37
CA SER A 51 8.35 -13.12 8.07
C SER A 51 7.07 -12.96 8.88
N LEU A 52 5.95 -13.42 8.32
CA LEU A 52 4.68 -13.36 9.03
C LEU A 52 4.70 -14.32 10.22
N SER A 53 4.17 -13.89 11.37
CA SER A 53 3.87 -14.78 12.48
C SER A 53 2.71 -15.72 12.10
N GLU A 54 2.54 -16.79 12.87
CA GLU A 54 1.42 -17.72 12.69
C GLU A 54 0.06 -17.01 12.79
N SER A 55 -0.10 -16.10 13.75
CA SER A 55 -1.33 -15.30 13.89
C SER A 55 -1.59 -14.37 12.71
N GLN A 56 -0.54 -13.82 12.09
CA GLN A 56 -0.66 -12.98 10.89
C GLN A 56 -0.98 -13.82 9.65
N GLU A 57 -0.41 -15.02 9.53
CA GLU A 57 -0.75 -15.99 8.48
C GLU A 57 -2.22 -16.43 8.61
N GLU A 58 -2.70 -16.70 9.83
CA GLU A 58 -4.11 -16.99 10.10
C GLU A 58 -5.01 -15.80 9.76
N GLN A 59 -4.60 -14.57 10.09
CA GLN A 59 -5.33 -13.36 9.73
C GLN A 59 -5.47 -13.21 8.20
N LEU A 60 -4.39 -13.44 7.44
CA LEU A 60 -4.46 -13.44 5.97
C LEU A 60 -5.39 -14.55 5.45
N PHE A 61 -5.36 -15.73 6.06
CA PHE A 61 -6.25 -16.81 5.66
C PHE A 61 -7.72 -16.48 5.97
N ASN A 62 -8.02 -15.82 7.08
CA ASN A 62 -9.36 -15.36 7.38
C ASN A 62 -9.83 -14.27 6.41
N CYS A 63 -8.93 -13.37 5.99
CA CYS A 63 -9.22 -12.40 4.94
C CYS A 63 -9.50 -13.06 3.58
N LEU A 64 -8.82 -14.15 3.25
CA LEU A 64 -9.07 -14.92 2.03
C LEU A 64 -10.50 -15.49 1.96
N LYS A 65 -11.06 -15.85 3.12
CA LYS A 65 -12.42 -16.38 3.26
C LYS A 65 -13.49 -15.29 3.21
N HIS A 66 -13.10 -14.01 3.11
CA HIS A 66 -14.04 -12.90 3.12
C HIS A 66 -14.92 -12.92 1.84
N PRO A 67 -16.24 -12.65 1.94
CA PRO A 67 -17.12 -12.63 0.77
C PRO A 67 -16.76 -11.56 -0.26
N HIS A 68 -16.09 -10.48 0.18
CA HIS A 68 -15.67 -9.43 -0.73
C HIS A 68 -14.42 -9.85 -1.53
N ILE A 69 -14.58 -10.02 -2.84
CA ILE A 69 -13.55 -10.62 -3.72
C ILE A 69 -12.22 -9.87 -3.68
N TYR A 70 -12.22 -8.53 -3.65
CA TYR A 70 -10.97 -7.76 -3.59
C TYR A 70 -10.19 -7.97 -2.28
N VAL A 71 -10.87 -8.24 -1.16
CA VAL A 71 -10.21 -8.56 0.11
C VAL A 71 -9.54 -9.93 -0.01
N ALA A 72 -10.24 -10.91 -0.57
CA ALA A 72 -9.71 -12.25 -0.79
C ALA A 72 -8.50 -12.25 -1.75
N GLU A 73 -8.59 -11.51 -2.86
CA GLU A 73 -7.50 -11.37 -3.83
C GLU A 73 -6.27 -10.69 -3.23
N ALA A 74 -6.47 -9.61 -2.46
CA ALA A 74 -5.38 -8.92 -1.78
C ALA A 74 -4.69 -9.83 -0.75
N ALA A 75 -5.47 -10.59 0.02
CA ALA A 75 -4.94 -11.53 1.01
C ALA A 75 -4.10 -12.63 0.35
N LEU A 76 -4.59 -13.20 -0.77
CA LEU A 76 -3.84 -14.19 -1.53
C LEU A 76 -2.55 -13.59 -2.11
N ALA A 77 -2.62 -12.41 -2.72
CA ALA A 77 -1.45 -11.73 -3.28
C ALA A 77 -0.39 -11.43 -2.22
N ALA A 78 -0.80 -10.99 -1.02
CA ALA A 78 0.09 -10.77 0.10
C ALA A 78 0.76 -12.08 0.56
N ALA A 79 -0.01 -13.16 0.72
CA ALA A 79 0.50 -14.46 1.11
C ALA A 79 1.54 -15.01 0.10
N VAL A 80 1.28 -14.84 -1.20
CA VAL A 80 2.24 -15.22 -2.26
C VAL A 80 3.51 -14.40 -2.17
N ALA A 81 3.41 -13.06 -2.15
CA ALA A 81 4.57 -12.17 -2.11
C ALA A 81 5.46 -12.41 -0.88
N LYS A 82 4.84 -12.72 0.26
CA LYS A 82 5.50 -13.02 1.54
C LYS A 82 5.99 -14.47 1.64
N GLN A 83 5.61 -15.34 0.71
CA GLN A 83 5.84 -16.79 0.76
C GLN A 83 5.37 -17.37 2.10
N ALA A 84 4.12 -17.06 2.48
CA ALA A 84 3.52 -17.54 3.73
C ALA A 84 3.56 -19.07 3.81
N ARG A 85 3.81 -19.62 5.00
CA ARG A 85 3.85 -21.08 5.21
C ARG A 85 2.50 -21.74 4.95
N THR A 86 1.43 -21.01 5.23
CA THR A 86 0.04 -21.43 4.98
C THR A 86 -0.39 -21.30 3.52
N LEU A 87 0.48 -20.79 2.63
CA LEU A 87 0.15 -20.57 1.22
C LEU A 87 -0.42 -21.82 0.51
N PRO A 88 0.10 -23.06 0.70
CA PRO A 88 -0.50 -24.23 0.07
C PRO A 88 -1.98 -24.43 0.42
N ALA A 89 -2.34 -24.30 1.70
CA ALA A 89 -3.72 -24.40 2.16
C ALA A 89 -4.60 -23.25 1.65
N MET A 90 -4.04 -22.04 1.57
CA MET A 90 -4.72 -20.88 1.00
C MET A 90 -5.03 -21.08 -0.50
N LEU A 91 -4.09 -21.63 -1.27
CA LEU A 91 -4.28 -21.91 -2.70
C LEU A 91 -5.33 -22.99 -2.94
N GLU A 92 -5.30 -24.06 -2.13
CA GLU A 92 -6.31 -25.11 -2.17
C GLU A 92 -7.71 -24.56 -1.88
N TYR A 93 -7.83 -23.81 -0.79
CA TYR A 93 -9.10 -23.16 -0.41
C TYR A 93 -9.61 -22.24 -1.52
N ALA A 94 -8.75 -21.36 -2.04
CA ALA A 94 -9.12 -20.39 -3.06
C ALA A 94 -9.59 -21.07 -4.36
N SER A 95 -8.90 -22.14 -4.78
CA SER A 95 -9.24 -22.89 -6.00
C SER A 95 -10.57 -23.65 -5.86
N ALA A 96 -10.87 -24.16 -4.67
CA ALA A 96 -12.08 -24.92 -4.37
C ALA A 96 -13.31 -24.02 -4.14
N HIS A 97 -13.14 -22.88 -3.46
CA HIS A 97 -14.27 -22.12 -2.90
C HIS A 97 -14.47 -20.72 -3.49
N LEU A 98 -13.45 -20.10 -4.08
CA LEU A 98 -13.59 -18.79 -4.69
C LEU A 98 -14.00 -18.89 -6.16
N THR A 99 -14.38 -17.75 -6.74
CA THR A 99 -14.78 -17.63 -8.14
C THR A 99 -14.03 -16.49 -8.81
N GLY A 100 -14.21 -16.32 -10.13
CA GLY A 100 -13.63 -15.17 -10.85
C GLY A 100 -12.11 -15.17 -10.90
N ASP A 101 -11.51 -13.99 -10.76
CA ASP A 101 -10.07 -13.80 -10.92
C ASP A 101 -9.26 -14.31 -9.71
N ALA A 102 -9.81 -14.28 -8.50
CA ALA A 102 -9.20 -14.91 -7.32
C ALA A 102 -8.95 -16.42 -7.51
N LYS A 103 -9.94 -17.15 -8.03
CA LYS A 103 -9.79 -18.58 -8.34
C LYS A 103 -8.73 -18.82 -9.42
N LYS A 104 -8.79 -18.06 -10.53
CA LYS A 104 -7.80 -18.17 -11.61
C LYS A 104 -6.39 -17.87 -11.11
N LEU A 105 -6.25 -16.86 -10.23
CA LEU A 105 -4.98 -16.52 -9.61
C LEU A 105 -4.46 -17.67 -8.76
N ALA A 106 -5.30 -18.28 -7.92
CA ALA A 106 -4.93 -19.42 -7.09
C ALA A 106 -4.48 -20.64 -7.92
N GLU A 107 -5.26 -21.01 -8.94
CA GLU A 107 -4.92 -22.11 -9.86
C GLU A 107 -3.59 -21.84 -10.57
N TYR A 108 -3.40 -20.61 -11.06
CA TYR A 108 -2.19 -20.21 -11.76
C TYR A 108 -0.96 -20.21 -10.84
N ILE A 109 -1.06 -19.64 -9.63
CA ILE A 109 0.03 -19.68 -8.65
C ILE A 109 0.34 -21.13 -8.21
N THR A 110 -0.66 -21.99 -8.11
CA THR A 110 -0.45 -23.43 -7.82
C THR A 110 0.40 -24.09 -8.91
N ILE A 111 0.11 -23.82 -10.18
CA ILE A 111 0.91 -24.32 -11.31
C ILE A 111 2.35 -23.80 -11.25
N LEU A 112 2.53 -22.50 -10.98
CA LEU A 112 3.87 -21.90 -10.88
C LEU A 112 4.67 -22.49 -9.72
N SER A 113 4.02 -22.68 -8.57
CA SER A 113 4.61 -23.27 -7.37
C SER A 113 5.12 -24.70 -7.64
N ALA A 114 4.32 -25.52 -8.33
CA ALA A 114 4.71 -26.87 -8.72
C ALA A 114 5.90 -26.93 -9.70
N ARG A 115 6.11 -25.87 -10.48
CA ARG A 115 7.21 -25.75 -11.46
C ARG A 115 8.50 -25.17 -10.87
N GLY A 116 8.47 -24.66 -9.64
CA GLY A 116 9.63 -24.11 -8.94
C GLY A 116 9.44 -22.64 -8.54
N ASN A 117 10.46 -21.80 -8.79
CA ASN A 117 10.45 -20.42 -8.31
C ASN A 117 9.34 -19.59 -8.98
N ILE A 118 8.30 -19.24 -8.21
CA ILE A 118 7.13 -18.48 -8.66
C ILE A 118 7.56 -17.13 -9.28
N PHE A 119 8.42 -16.37 -8.61
CA PHE A 119 8.76 -15.01 -9.03
C PHE A 119 9.64 -14.95 -10.27
N ALA A 120 10.56 -15.90 -10.44
CA ALA A 120 11.35 -16.03 -11.66
C ALA A 120 10.46 -16.33 -12.86
N GLN A 121 9.49 -17.24 -12.69
CA GLN A 121 8.52 -17.58 -13.74
C GLN A 121 7.58 -16.41 -14.04
N LEU A 122 7.01 -15.76 -13.01
CA LEU A 122 6.18 -14.55 -13.16
C LEU A 122 6.91 -13.45 -13.93
N THR A 123 8.18 -13.22 -13.60
CA THR A 123 9.01 -12.22 -14.31
C THR A 123 9.13 -12.58 -15.78
N SER A 124 9.52 -13.82 -16.10
CA SER A 124 9.65 -14.29 -17.48
C SER A 124 8.35 -14.18 -18.27
N GLU A 125 7.22 -14.59 -17.69
CA GLU A 125 5.92 -14.54 -18.37
C GLU A 125 5.47 -13.08 -18.62
N LEU A 126 5.67 -12.19 -17.64
CA LEU A 126 5.34 -10.77 -17.80
C LEU A 126 6.21 -10.07 -18.84
N GLU A 127 7.49 -10.44 -18.96
CA GLU A 127 8.36 -9.95 -20.04
C GLU A 127 7.88 -10.41 -21.42
N GLN A 128 7.44 -11.67 -21.55
CA GLN A 128 6.88 -12.19 -22.80
C GLN A 128 5.57 -11.49 -23.16
N VAL A 129 4.67 -11.27 -22.19
CA VAL A 129 3.42 -10.54 -22.41
C VAL A 129 3.70 -9.11 -22.86
N ALA A 130 4.67 -8.42 -22.25
CA ALA A 130 5.05 -7.08 -22.65
C ALA A 130 5.56 -7.02 -24.09
N ALA A 131 6.32 -8.03 -24.54
CA ALA A 131 6.76 -8.14 -25.93
C ALA A 131 5.59 -8.27 -26.95
N THR A 132 4.41 -8.71 -26.50
CA THR A 132 3.22 -8.86 -27.36
C THR A 132 2.38 -7.57 -27.48
N GLY A 133 2.76 -6.49 -26.79
CA GLY A 133 2.06 -5.19 -26.83
C GLY A 133 0.67 -5.17 -26.15
N LYS A 134 0.25 -6.27 -25.53
CA LYS A 134 -1.05 -6.39 -24.87
C LYS A 134 -0.96 -5.97 -23.40
N ILE A 135 -1.30 -4.71 -23.10
CA ILE A 135 -1.59 -4.30 -21.72
C ILE A 135 -3.02 -4.74 -21.42
N ARG A 136 -3.20 -5.86 -20.71
CA ARG A 136 -4.53 -6.37 -20.33
C ARG A 136 -4.71 -6.35 -18.81
N GLY A 137 -5.89 -5.92 -18.37
CA GLY A 137 -6.38 -6.14 -16.99
C GLY A 137 -6.61 -7.63 -16.69
N GLY A 138 -7.07 -7.94 -15.47
CA GLY A 138 -7.24 -9.33 -15.01
C GLY A 138 -5.93 -9.95 -14.51
N LEU A 139 -5.70 -11.25 -14.75
CA LEU A 139 -4.55 -12.02 -14.24
C LEU A 139 -3.16 -11.34 -14.40
N PRO A 140 -2.82 -10.68 -15.54
CA PRO A 140 -1.55 -9.94 -15.69
C PRO A 140 -1.41 -8.71 -14.77
N GLN A 141 -2.52 -8.11 -14.32
CA GLN A 141 -2.49 -7.02 -13.33
C GLN A 141 -2.19 -7.57 -11.94
N TYR A 142 -2.87 -8.64 -11.52
CA TYR A 142 -2.68 -9.26 -10.20
C TYR A 142 -1.27 -9.82 -10.01
N THR A 143 -0.75 -10.49 -11.03
CA THR A 143 0.62 -11.03 -11.04
C THR A 143 1.68 -9.93 -10.99
N ARG A 144 1.46 -8.78 -11.64
CA ARG A 144 2.33 -7.60 -11.49
C ARG A 144 2.31 -7.05 -10.06
N ASN A 145 1.14 -6.97 -9.41
CA ASN A 145 1.06 -6.50 -8.03
C ASN A 145 1.83 -7.45 -7.07
N ILE A 146 1.69 -8.76 -7.25
CA ILE A 146 2.48 -9.77 -6.50
C ILE A 146 3.98 -9.53 -6.70
N LEU A 147 4.42 -9.36 -7.95
CA LEU A 147 5.82 -9.14 -8.28
C LEU A 147 6.34 -7.83 -7.69
N VAL A 148 5.57 -6.74 -7.75
CA VAL A 148 5.92 -5.45 -7.14
C VAL A 148 6.12 -5.60 -5.64
N ASN A 149 5.17 -6.23 -4.95
CA ASN A 149 5.26 -6.44 -3.51
C ASN A 149 6.49 -7.28 -3.14
N HIS A 150 6.76 -8.35 -3.87
CA HIS A 150 7.92 -9.22 -3.65
C HIS A 150 9.26 -8.51 -3.90
N LEU A 151 9.42 -7.86 -5.06
CA LEU A 151 10.67 -7.15 -5.40
C LEU A 151 10.96 -6.04 -4.39
N THR A 152 9.93 -5.31 -3.96
CA THR A 152 10.09 -4.24 -2.98
C THR A 152 10.40 -4.79 -1.58
N LEU A 153 9.81 -5.92 -1.19
CA LEU A 153 10.14 -6.63 0.04
C LEU A 153 11.61 -7.05 0.07
N GLU A 154 12.11 -7.68 -1.00
CA GLU A 154 13.50 -8.10 -1.11
C GLU A 154 14.45 -6.90 -1.11
N ALA A 155 14.11 -5.81 -1.79
CA ALA A 155 14.86 -4.56 -1.76
C ALA A 155 14.99 -3.99 -0.33
N ARG A 156 13.90 -3.98 0.44
CA ARG A 156 13.91 -3.55 1.85
C ARG A 156 14.77 -4.44 2.74
N ARG A 157 14.64 -5.76 2.61
CA ARG A 157 15.46 -6.74 3.36
C ARG A 157 16.95 -6.56 3.09
N ASN A 158 17.29 -6.25 1.84
CA ASN A 158 18.68 -6.09 1.40
C ASN A 158 19.21 -4.66 1.51
N HIS A 159 18.38 -3.71 1.98
CA HIS A 159 18.71 -2.28 2.03
C HIS A 159 19.24 -1.71 0.71
N LYS A 160 18.66 -2.16 -0.41
CA LYS A 160 19.08 -1.77 -1.76
C LYS A 160 17.87 -1.38 -2.60
N GLN A 161 18.06 -0.44 -3.51
CA GLN A 161 17.04 -0.10 -4.50
C GLN A 161 16.64 -1.33 -5.32
N VAL A 162 15.37 -1.38 -5.72
CA VAL A 162 14.86 -2.46 -6.57
C VAL A 162 15.53 -2.40 -7.95
N ALA A 163 16.03 -3.53 -8.43
CA ALA A 163 16.41 -3.69 -9.82
C ALA A 163 15.14 -3.89 -10.66
N ILE A 164 14.57 -2.79 -11.18
CA ILE A 164 13.31 -2.82 -11.93
C ILE A 164 13.51 -3.60 -13.24
N PRO A 165 12.75 -4.68 -13.50
CA PRO A 165 12.82 -5.41 -14.76
C PRO A 165 12.47 -4.50 -15.95
N PRO A 166 13.40 -4.24 -16.89
CA PRO A 166 13.25 -3.16 -17.87
C PRO A 166 12.21 -3.48 -18.97
N LYS A 167 11.90 -4.76 -19.17
CA LYS A 167 10.98 -5.22 -20.23
C LYS A 167 9.53 -5.31 -19.76
N ILE A 168 9.25 -5.20 -18.47
CA ILE A 168 7.89 -5.30 -17.93
C ILE A 168 7.26 -3.90 -17.91
N TYR A 169 6.04 -3.79 -18.44
CA TYR A 169 5.24 -2.57 -18.28
C TYR A 169 4.66 -2.49 -16.86
N PHE A 170 5.20 -1.58 -16.05
CA PHE A 170 4.63 -1.17 -14.77
C PHE A 170 3.84 0.13 -14.93
N THR A 171 2.70 0.23 -14.26
CA THR A 171 1.95 1.49 -14.17
C THR A 171 2.79 2.56 -13.45
N PRO A 172 2.48 3.86 -13.60
CA PRO A 172 3.20 4.92 -12.89
C PRO A 172 3.27 4.72 -11.37
N GLU A 173 2.17 4.25 -10.76
CA GLU A 173 2.10 3.91 -9.34
C GLU A 173 3.04 2.75 -8.98
N GLN A 174 3.00 1.66 -9.74
CA GLN A 174 3.88 0.50 -9.52
C GLN A 174 5.36 0.88 -9.66
N LYS A 175 5.70 1.71 -10.66
CA LYS A 175 7.07 2.24 -10.82
C LYS A 175 7.50 3.07 -9.62
N ALA A 176 6.62 3.94 -9.13
CA ALA A 176 6.91 4.76 -7.96
C ALA A 176 7.19 3.92 -6.72
N ILE A 177 6.38 2.88 -6.47
CA ILE A 177 6.61 1.93 -5.37
C ILE A 177 7.97 1.23 -5.53
N LEU A 178 8.28 0.70 -6.72
CA LEU A 178 9.55 0.02 -6.98
C LEU A 178 10.76 0.96 -6.81
N GLU A 179 10.66 2.21 -7.25
CA GLU A 179 11.78 3.17 -7.23
C GLU A 179 12.06 3.69 -5.81
N PHE A 180 11.02 3.89 -5.01
CA PHE A 180 11.12 4.69 -3.78
C PHE A 180 10.81 3.93 -2.49
N SER A 181 10.14 2.78 -2.53
CA SER A 181 9.68 2.05 -1.32
C SER A 181 10.65 0.94 -0.86
N TRP A 182 11.95 1.12 -1.09
CA TRP A 182 13.01 0.17 -0.72
C TRP A 182 13.62 0.43 0.67
N LYS A 183 13.23 1.51 1.36
CA LYS A 183 13.66 1.77 2.74
C LYS A 183 12.79 1.03 3.76
N GLN A 184 13.35 0.78 4.94
CA GLN A 184 12.55 0.28 6.07
C GLN A 184 11.51 1.33 6.52
N GLU A 185 10.44 0.86 7.14
CA GLU A 185 9.30 1.69 7.57
C GLU A 185 9.75 2.94 8.33
N ALA A 186 10.62 2.76 9.34
CA ALA A 186 11.10 3.82 10.22
C ALA A 186 11.86 4.96 9.49
N GLU A 187 12.45 4.70 8.32
CA GLU A 187 13.21 5.69 7.56
C GLU A 187 12.44 6.26 6.37
N ALA A 188 11.39 5.58 5.92
CA ALA A 188 10.72 5.85 4.66
C ALA A 188 10.18 7.28 4.61
N PHE A 189 9.55 7.73 5.70
CA PHE A 189 8.98 9.07 5.77
C PHE A 189 10.02 10.17 5.61
N VAL A 190 11.10 10.13 6.39
CA VAL A 190 12.16 11.15 6.35
C VAL A 190 12.81 11.19 4.98
N TYR A 191 13.08 10.02 4.40
CA TYR A 191 13.64 9.92 3.06
C TYR A 191 12.75 10.55 1.99
N LEU A 192 11.48 10.16 1.92
CA LEU A 192 10.57 10.64 0.89
C LEU A 192 10.22 12.12 1.08
N SER A 193 10.13 12.58 2.33
CA SER A 193 9.98 14.01 2.66
C SER A 193 11.19 14.84 2.22
N ASN A 194 12.40 14.32 2.41
CA ASN A 194 13.63 14.98 1.95
C ASN A 194 13.74 15.04 0.42
N LEU A 195 13.25 14.00 -0.28
CA LEU A 195 13.15 14.04 -1.74
C LEU A 195 12.14 15.10 -2.18
N ALA A 196 10.95 15.10 -1.59
CA ALA A 196 9.90 16.08 -1.91
C ALA A 196 10.32 17.53 -1.62
N ALA A 197 11.11 17.77 -0.57
CA ALA A 197 11.63 19.09 -0.19
C ALA A 197 12.45 19.80 -1.25
N ASN A 198 13.15 19.01 -2.07
CA ASN A 198 14.06 19.54 -3.08
C ASN A 198 13.46 19.39 -4.49
N GLU A 199 12.26 18.82 -4.59
CA GLU A 199 11.63 18.51 -5.86
C GLU A 199 10.78 19.67 -6.36
N LYS A 200 10.92 19.97 -7.65
CA LYS A 200 10.12 20.99 -8.34
C LYS A 200 9.12 20.37 -9.31
N ASN A 201 9.32 19.11 -9.70
CA ASN A 201 8.45 18.41 -10.61
C ASN A 201 7.26 17.80 -9.87
N VAL A 202 6.07 18.32 -10.12
CA VAL A 202 4.80 17.86 -9.53
C VAL A 202 4.59 16.35 -9.73
N SER A 203 4.88 15.80 -10.91
CA SER A 203 4.73 14.36 -11.18
C SER A 203 5.67 13.49 -10.34
N ARG A 204 6.88 13.97 -10.03
CA ARG A 204 7.80 13.28 -9.11
C ARG A 204 7.27 13.32 -7.68
N ILE A 205 6.69 14.44 -7.26
CA ILE A 205 6.07 14.58 -5.94
C ILE A 205 4.88 13.61 -5.81
N TYR A 206 4.05 13.45 -6.85
CA TYR A 206 3.02 12.41 -6.91
C TYR A 206 3.60 11.00 -6.76
N ALA A 207 4.73 10.71 -7.40
CA ALA A 207 5.40 9.42 -7.26
C ALA A 207 5.87 9.17 -5.81
N TYR A 208 6.44 10.17 -5.13
CA TYR A 208 6.81 10.02 -3.72
C TYR A 208 5.59 9.80 -2.82
N ALA A 209 4.45 10.42 -3.14
CA ALA A 209 3.20 10.17 -2.44
C ALA A 209 2.67 8.74 -2.66
N TRP A 210 2.69 8.23 -3.90
CA TRP A 210 2.32 6.82 -4.17
C TRP A 210 3.23 5.85 -3.43
N ALA A 211 4.53 6.10 -3.40
CA ALA A 211 5.50 5.30 -2.66
C ALA A 211 5.26 5.31 -1.15
N LEU A 212 4.87 6.46 -0.59
CA LEU A 212 4.47 6.57 0.82
C LEU A 212 3.22 5.76 1.14
N SER A 213 2.32 5.55 0.18
CA SER A 213 1.14 4.74 0.42
C SER A 213 1.48 3.29 0.82
N ALA A 214 2.67 2.79 0.45
CA ALA A 214 3.19 1.49 0.88
C ALA A 214 3.52 1.44 2.38
N TYR A 215 3.58 2.58 3.06
CA TYR A 215 3.91 2.74 4.49
C TYR A 215 2.77 3.45 5.22
N ASP A 216 1.54 2.96 5.02
CA ASP A 216 0.31 3.60 5.50
C ASP A 216 0.35 3.95 6.99
N ARG A 217 0.90 3.07 7.83
CA ARG A 217 1.00 3.27 9.28
C ARG A 217 2.00 4.34 9.69
N VAL A 218 3.27 4.25 9.27
CA VAL A 218 4.28 5.29 9.55
C VAL A 218 3.81 6.67 9.08
N PHE A 219 3.16 6.73 7.92
CA PHE A 219 2.66 7.99 7.41
C PHE A 219 1.49 8.56 8.23
N PHE A 220 0.58 7.70 8.69
CA PHE A 220 -0.51 8.11 9.58
C PHE A 220 0.02 8.68 10.91
N ASP A 221 0.96 7.98 11.54
CA ASP A 221 1.54 8.41 12.83
C ASP A 221 2.24 9.77 12.70
N GLU A 222 2.97 9.99 11.60
CA GLU A 222 3.63 11.27 11.31
C GLU A 222 2.64 12.41 10.98
N ALA A 223 1.53 12.11 10.31
CA ALA A 223 0.46 13.07 10.06
C ALA A 223 -0.21 13.51 11.38
N VAL A 224 -0.49 12.57 12.28
CA VAL A 224 -0.98 12.83 13.64
C VAL A 224 0.02 13.65 14.45
N ALA A 225 1.29 13.26 14.45
CA ALA A 225 2.35 13.98 15.16
C ALA A 225 2.58 15.40 14.61
N SER A 226 2.39 15.60 13.31
CA SER A 226 2.45 16.91 12.69
C SER A 226 1.30 17.78 13.16
N LEU A 227 0.05 17.32 13.06
CA LEU A 227 -1.14 18.08 13.48
C LEU A 227 -1.15 18.52 14.94
N LYS A 228 -0.51 17.75 15.83
CA LYS A 228 -0.34 18.11 17.25
C LYS A 228 0.59 19.32 17.47
N ARG A 229 1.32 19.79 16.46
CA ARG A 229 2.21 20.96 16.57
C ARG A 229 1.41 22.26 16.42
N HIS A 230 1.49 23.12 17.42
CA HIS A 230 0.74 24.38 17.47
C HIS A 230 1.18 25.43 16.43
N ASP A 231 2.31 25.25 15.76
CA ASP A 231 2.95 26.22 14.85
C ASP A 231 2.66 25.99 13.36
N LEU A 232 1.80 25.02 13.00
CA LEU A 232 1.43 24.77 11.61
C LEU A 232 0.54 25.88 11.02
N PRO A 233 0.81 26.37 9.79
CA PRO A 233 -0.12 27.24 9.06
C PRO A 233 -1.51 26.60 8.91
N GLN A 234 -2.57 27.41 8.86
CA GLN A 234 -3.95 26.92 8.82
C GLN A 234 -4.22 26.03 7.60
N GLN A 235 -3.82 26.46 6.41
CA GLN A 235 -3.99 25.70 5.16
C GLN A 235 -3.34 24.30 5.25
N ASP A 236 -2.19 24.22 5.91
CA ASP A 236 -1.47 22.97 6.11
C ASP A 236 -2.19 22.04 7.09
N ARG A 237 -2.78 22.59 8.17
CA ARG A 237 -3.62 21.82 9.10
C ARG A 237 -4.88 21.30 8.43
N GLU A 238 -5.55 22.13 7.63
CA GLU A 238 -6.73 21.72 6.87
C GLU A 238 -6.37 20.56 5.94
N PHE A 239 -5.23 20.67 5.25
CA PHE A 239 -4.73 19.64 4.37
C PHE A 239 -4.53 18.29 5.09
N LEU A 240 -3.79 18.31 6.21
CA LEU A 240 -3.55 17.13 7.03
C LEU A 240 -4.86 16.55 7.59
N GLY A 241 -5.81 17.44 7.94
CA GLY A 241 -7.13 17.07 8.41
C GLY A 241 -7.93 16.28 7.37
N ILE A 242 -7.96 16.75 6.11
CA ILE A 242 -8.57 16.04 4.97
C ILE A 242 -7.94 14.65 4.82
N TYR A 243 -6.62 14.57 4.85
CA TYR A 243 -5.93 13.30 4.69
C TYR A 243 -6.32 12.29 5.78
N LEU A 244 -6.28 12.69 7.05
CA LEU A 244 -6.68 11.83 8.14
C LEU A 244 -8.14 11.39 7.97
N GLN A 245 -9.04 12.32 7.69
CA GLN A 245 -10.46 12.02 7.47
C GLN A 245 -10.68 11.02 6.33
N LEU A 246 -10.01 11.20 5.19
CA LEU A 246 -10.12 10.30 4.03
C LEU A 246 -9.55 8.90 4.31
N ASN A 247 -8.59 8.78 5.22
CA ASN A 247 -7.91 7.51 5.53
C ASN A 247 -8.37 6.86 6.84
N GLN A 248 -9.26 7.48 7.61
CA GLN A 248 -9.79 6.97 8.88
C GLN A 248 -10.34 5.55 8.80
N TRP A 249 -10.91 5.19 7.66
CA TRP A 249 -11.52 3.88 7.44
C TRP A 249 -10.52 2.75 7.22
N ARG A 250 -9.23 3.07 7.05
CA ARG A 250 -8.14 2.10 6.90
C ARG A 250 -7.41 1.80 8.20
N LEU A 251 -7.77 2.49 9.28
CA LEU A 251 -7.09 2.44 10.57
C LEU A 251 -7.72 1.42 11.52
N THR A 252 -6.97 1.05 12.55
CA THR A 252 -7.56 0.35 13.70
C THR A 252 -8.59 1.23 14.41
N GLU A 253 -9.45 0.62 15.23
CA GLU A 253 -10.44 1.35 16.00
C GLU A 253 -9.82 2.39 16.95
N GLU A 254 -8.73 2.03 17.62
CA GLU A 254 -7.97 2.92 18.50
C GLU A 254 -7.40 4.13 17.74
N GLN A 255 -6.70 3.89 16.63
CA GLN A 255 -6.14 4.94 15.77
C GLN A 255 -7.22 5.86 15.19
N ARG A 256 -8.41 5.30 14.88
CA ARG A 256 -9.55 6.08 14.41
C ARG A 256 -10.09 6.99 15.50
N ILE A 257 -10.23 6.50 16.73
CA ILE A 257 -10.68 7.31 17.88
C ILE A 257 -9.70 8.48 18.10
N ASP A 258 -8.40 8.19 18.09
CA ASP A 258 -7.36 9.21 18.24
C ASP A 258 -7.40 10.24 17.10
N SER A 259 -7.59 9.78 15.85
CA SER A 259 -7.76 10.66 14.70
C SER A 259 -8.97 11.57 14.84
N VAL A 260 -10.13 11.04 15.23
CA VAL A 260 -11.37 11.82 15.39
C VAL A 260 -11.22 12.85 16.51
N LYS A 261 -10.63 12.46 17.64
CA LYS A 261 -10.35 13.37 18.75
C LYS A 261 -9.44 14.52 18.30
N LEU A 262 -8.34 14.21 17.62
CA LEU A 262 -7.42 15.21 17.10
C LEU A 262 -8.10 16.15 16.10
N LEU A 263 -8.92 15.62 15.19
CA LEU A 263 -9.66 16.44 14.21
C LEU A 263 -10.69 17.35 14.88
N LYS A 264 -11.35 16.92 15.97
CA LYS A 264 -12.20 17.79 16.80
C LYS A 264 -11.37 18.90 17.46
N GLU A 265 -10.20 18.56 18.04
CA GLU A 265 -9.30 19.51 18.70
C GLU A 265 -8.75 20.58 17.73
N VAL A 266 -8.43 20.21 16.49
CA VAL A 266 -7.94 21.15 15.48
C VAL A 266 -9.06 21.86 14.70
N GLY A 267 -10.33 21.67 15.09
CA GLY A 267 -11.48 22.39 14.54
C GLY A 267 -11.97 21.89 13.18
N TYR A 268 -11.64 20.65 12.81
CA TYR A 268 -11.99 20.06 11.51
C TYR A 268 -13.40 19.44 11.48
N TYR A 269 -13.90 19.01 12.64
CA TYR A 269 -15.31 18.71 12.83
C TYR A 269 -15.98 19.90 13.52
N ALA A 270 -17.24 20.18 13.19
CA ALA A 270 -18.06 21.09 13.98
C ALA A 270 -18.02 20.62 15.44
N LYS A 271 -17.81 21.55 16.39
CA LYS A 271 -18.12 21.26 17.79
C LYS A 271 -19.59 20.85 17.80
N GLU A 272 -19.88 19.64 18.27
CA GLU A 272 -21.26 19.28 18.58
C GLU A 272 -21.76 20.37 19.53
N GLU A 273 -22.80 21.10 19.10
CA GLU A 273 -23.46 22.10 19.93
C GLU A 273 -23.97 21.37 21.19
N GLU A 274 -23.54 21.85 22.35
CA GLU A 274 -23.97 21.38 23.68
C GLU A 274 -25.47 21.54 23.90
#